data_AF-A0A1T4VWP3-F1
#
_entry.id   AF-A0A1T4VWP3-F1
#
_cell.length_a   1.000
_cell.length_b   1.000
_cell.length_c   1.000
_cell.angle_alpha   90.00
_cell.angle_beta   90.00
_cell.angle_gamma   90.00
#
_symmetry.space_group_name_H-M   'P 1'
#
loop_
_entity.id
_entity.type
_entity.pdbx_description
1 polymer ?
#
loop_
_entity_poly.entity_id
_entity_poly.type
_entity_poly.pdbx_seq_one_letter_code
_entity_poly.pdbx_strand_id
1 'polypeptide(L)'
;MANNEFKWKHFAPEVILWCLRWYGSTPMSYANLSDMLQERGISVNRSTIYRWFIEYAPVLRKKLRRYQFIRADTSWQLDET
;
A
#
# COMPACT_ATOMS: atom_id res chain seq x y z
N MET A 1 -18.89 -5.40 4.59
CA MET A 1 -18.12 -6.26 5.53
C MET A 1 -17.27 -5.34 6.38
N ALA A 2 -17.63 -5.15 7.65
CA ALA A 2 -16.82 -4.33 8.57
C ALA A 2 -15.49 -5.07 8.83
N ASN A 3 -14.45 -4.70 8.08
CA ASN A 3 -13.11 -5.26 8.26
C ASN A 3 -12.58 -4.81 9.62
N ASN A 4 -12.62 -5.71 10.60
CA ASN A 4 -12.05 -5.54 11.94
C ASN A 4 -10.53 -5.23 11.93
N GLU A 5 -9.88 -5.28 10.76
CA GLU A 5 -8.44 -5.05 10.55
C GLU A 5 -8.00 -3.60 10.80
N PHE A 6 -8.90 -2.62 10.64
CA PHE A 6 -8.60 -1.19 10.85
C PHE A 6 -9.25 -0.63 12.11
N LYS A 7 -9.73 -1.50 13.00
CA LYS A 7 -10.39 -1.07 14.23
C LYS A 7 -9.41 -0.28 15.11
N TRP A 8 -9.89 0.80 15.71
CA TRP A 8 -9.13 1.69 16.61
C TRP A 8 -8.03 2.54 15.93
N LYS A 9 -8.03 2.64 14.60
CA LYS A 9 -7.13 3.57 13.90
C LYS A 9 -7.79 4.94 13.83
N HIS A 10 -6.99 5.98 14.06
CA HIS A 10 -7.45 7.38 13.98
C HIS A 10 -7.81 7.82 12.56
N PHE A 11 -7.19 7.17 11.56
CA PHE A 11 -7.38 7.47 10.15
C PHE A 11 -8.31 6.47 9.49
N ALA A 12 -9.04 6.95 8.48
CA ALA A 12 -9.91 6.12 7.67
C ALA A 12 -9.10 4.99 6.98
N PRO A 13 -9.62 3.76 6.91
CA PRO A 13 -8.96 2.63 6.25
C PRO A 13 -8.51 2.94 4.82
N GLU A 14 -9.31 3.74 4.10
CA GLU A 14 -9.07 4.16 2.74
C GLU A 14 -7.77 4.96 2.62
N VAL A 15 -7.51 5.89 3.56
CA VAL A 15 -6.27 6.70 3.58
C VAL A 15 -5.06 5.80 3.76
N ILE A 16 -5.14 4.85 4.70
CA ILE A 16 -4.06 3.91 4.99
C ILE A 16 -3.78 3.04 3.76
N LEU A 17 -4.82 2.48 3.14
CA LEU A 17 -4.70 1.65 1.94
C LEU A 17 -4.16 2.43 0.75
N TRP A 18 -4.54 3.70 0.59
CA TRP A 18 -3.98 4.58 -0.43
C TRP A 18 -2.47 4.75 -0.23
N CYS A 19 -2.00 5.11 0.97
CA CYS A 19 -0.57 5.25 1.24
C CYS A 19 0.21 3.97 0.91
N LEU A 20 -0.31 2.81 1.33
CA LEU A 20 0.32 1.52 1.09
C LEU A 20 0.35 1.16 -0.39
N ARG A 21 -0.73 1.44 -1.13
CA ARG A 21 -0.78 1.24 -2.58
C ARG A 21 0.26 2.09 -3.28
N TRP A 22 0.27 3.40 -3.01
CA TRP A 22 1.18 4.34 -3.66
C TRP A 22 2.64 3.98 -3.36
N TYR A 23 2.97 3.68 -2.11
CA TYR A 23 4.31 3.21 -1.74
C TYR A 23 4.70 1.91 -2.44
N GLY A 24 3.77 0.95 -2.56
CA GLY A 24 4.03 -0.34 -3.18
C GLY A 24 4.08 -0.32 -4.71
N SER A 25 3.44 0.67 -5.37
CA SER A 25 3.36 0.75 -6.83
C SER A 25 4.32 1.76 -7.46
N THR A 26 4.92 2.64 -6.68
CA THR A 26 5.76 3.75 -7.20
C THR A 26 7.00 3.97 -6.33
N PRO A 27 8.09 4.52 -6.90
CA PRO A 27 9.29 4.87 -6.13
C PRO A 27 9.11 6.19 -5.36
N MET A 28 8.21 6.20 -4.37
CA MET A 28 7.95 7.37 -3.52
C MET A 28 8.46 7.19 -2.09
N SER A 29 8.94 8.29 -1.50
CA SER A 29 9.34 8.33 -0.10
C SER A 29 8.13 8.51 0.84
N TYR A 30 8.29 8.17 2.12
CA TYR A 30 7.27 8.45 3.14
C TYR A 30 7.03 9.95 3.36
N ALA A 31 8.04 10.80 3.09
CA ALA A 31 7.89 12.24 3.16
C ALA A 31 6.98 12.73 2.03
N ASN A 32 7.21 12.28 0.80
CA ASN A 32 6.36 12.64 -0.35
C ASN A 32 4.89 12.24 -0.10
N LEU A 33 4.65 11.06 0.48
CA LEU A 33 3.29 10.65 0.84
C LEU A 33 2.67 11.52 1.94
N SER A 34 3.47 11.93 2.93
CA SER A 34 3.03 12.87 3.97
C SER A 34 2.63 14.21 3.35
N ASP A 35 3.45 14.74 2.44
CA ASP A 35 3.19 16.03 1.78
C ASP A 35 1.94 15.95 0.88
N MET A 36 1.78 14.87 0.11
CA MET A 36 0.58 14.64 -0.71
C MET A 36 -0.70 14.52 0.11
N LEU A 37 -0.63 13.92 1.30
CA LEU A 37 -1.78 13.87 2.22
C LEU A 37 -2.07 15.26 2.79
N GLN A 38 -1.02 16.03 3.10
CA GLN A 38 -1.16 17.39 3.61
C GLN A 38 -1.80 18.32 2.58
N GLU A 39 -1.45 18.19 1.30
CA GLU A 39 -2.12 18.91 0.19
C GLU A 39 -3.62 18.60 0.11
N ARG A 40 -4.04 17.40 0.55
CA ARG A 40 -5.44 16.99 0.63
C ARG A 40 -6.11 17.32 1.97
N GLY A 41 -5.44 18.09 2.83
CA GLY A 41 -5.93 18.50 4.15
C GLY A 41 -5.77 17.42 5.24
N ILE A 42 -5.03 16.35 4.99
CA ILE A 42 -4.81 15.25 5.94
C ILE A 42 -3.38 15.35 6.48
N SER A 43 -3.22 15.82 7.71
CA SER A 43 -1.91 15.86 8.36
C SER A 43 -1.53 14.48 8.91
N VAL A 44 -0.53 13.83 8.31
CA VAL A 44 0.01 12.54 8.77
C VAL A 44 1.52 12.63 8.86
N ASN A 45 2.10 12.33 10.02
CA ASN A 45 3.55 12.27 10.15
C ASN A 45 4.12 11.07 9.36
N ARG A 46 5.22 11.27 8.62
CA ARG A 46 5.96 10.21 7.89
C ARG A 46 6.20 8.93 8.70
N SER A 47 6.43 9.05 10.01
CA SER A 47 6.62 7.89 10.91
C SER A 47 5.35 7.05 11.09
N THR A 48 4.18 7.68 11.01
CA THR A 48 2.88 6.98 11.06
C THR A 48 2.68 6.16 9.79
N ILE A 49 3.03 6.72 8.63
CA ILE A 49 2.99 6.01 7.34
C ILE A 49 3.93 4.80 7.37
N TYR A 50 5.14 4.97 7.90
CA TYR A 50 6.10 3.88 8.07
C TYR A 50 5.56 2.75 8.98
N ARG A 51 4.92 3.11 10.11
CA ARG A 51 4.28 2.12 11.01
C ARG A 51 3.17 1.34 10.31
N TRP A 52 2.32 2.01 9.53
CA TRP A 52 1.31 1.34 8.71
C TRP A 52 1.94 0.39 7.70
N PHE A 53 3.05 0.79 7.08
CA PHE A 53 3.75 -0.09 6.16
C PHE A 53 4.25 -1.36 6.84
N ILE A 54 4.94 -1.26 7.98
CA ILE A 54 5.38 -2.43 8.74
C ILE A 54 4.21 -3.33 9.13
N GLU A 55 3.13 -2.73 9.61
CA GLU A 55 1.97 -3.47 10.14
C GLU A 55 1.20 -4.20 9.02
N TYR A 56 0.87 -3.49 7.94
CA TYR A 56 -0.07 -3.99 6.94
C TYR A 56 0.58 -4.59 5.71
N ALA A 57 1.84 -4.28 5.38
CA ALA A 57 2.54 -4.88 4.25
C ALA A 57 2.52 -6.42 4.26
N PRO A 58 2.83 -7.13 5.36
CA PRO A 58 2.80 -8.60 5.35
C PRO A 58 1.37 -9.14 5.17
N VAL A 59 0.37 -8.47 5.76
CA VAL A 59 -1.05 -8.85 5.63
C VAL A 59 -1.51 -8.70 4.20
N LEU A 60 -1.24 -7.54 3.59
CA LEU A 60 -1.56 -7.27 2.19
C LEU A 60 -0.84 -8.23 1.26
N ARG A 61 0.46 -8.48 1.48
CA ARG A 61 1.24 -9.44 0.68
C ARG A 61 0.64 -10.84 0.74
N LYS A 62 0.21 -11.30 1.92
CA LYS A 62 -0.43 -12.62 2.09
C LYS A 62 -1.75 -12.72 1.31
N LYS A 63 -2.55 -11.64 1.27
CA LYS A 63 -3.79 -11.57 0.49
C LYS A 63 -3.52 -11.48 -1.02
N LEU A 64 -2.59 -10.62 -1.42
CA LEU A 64 -2.18 -10.39 -2.82
C LEU A 64 -1.52 -11.61 -3.46
N ARG A 65 -0.86 -12.46 -2.67
CA ARG A 65 -0.24 -13.71 -3.16
C ARG A 65 -1.22 -14.58 -3.95
N ARG A 66 -2.50 -14.60 -3.56
CA ARG A 66 -3.53 -15.37 -4.25
C ARG A 66 -3.81 -14.87 -5.67
N TYR A 67 -3.60 -13.57 -5.91
CA TYR A 67 -3.87 -12.91 -7.18
C TYR A 67 -2.63 -12.82 -8.09
N GLN A 68 -1.41 -12.90 -7.54
CA GLN A 68 -0.16 -12.84 -8.32
C GLN A 68 0.05 -14.07 -9.21
N PHE A 69 -0.45 -15.24 -8.82
CA PHE A 69 -0.21 -16.50 -9.55
C PHE A 69 -1.30 -16.87 -10.57
N ILE A 70 -2.29 -15.99 -10.81
CA ILE A 70 -3.46 -16.36 -11.64
C ILE A 70 -3.15 -16.28 -13.15
N ARG A 71 -2.11 -15.58 -13.61
CA ARG A 71 -1.77 -15.48 -15.05
C ARG A 71 -0.29 -15.24 -15.34
N ALA A 72 0.57 -16.17 -14.96
CA ALA A 72 1.75 -16.41 -15.79
C ALA A 72 1.33 -17.50 -16.78
N ASP A 73 0.74 -17.10 -17.91
CA ASP A 73 0.72 -17.99 -19.06
C ASP A 73 2.18 -18.33 -19.38
N THR A 74 2.44 -19.58 -19.73
CA THR A 74 3.80 -20.12 -19.88
C THR A 74 4.47 -19.61 -21.15
N SER A 75 3.88 -18.61 -21.82
CA SER A 75 4.46 -17.90 -22.94
C SER A 75 5.54 -16.95 -22.41
N TRP A 76 6.72 -17.49 -22.15
CA TRP A 76 7.95 -16.71 -22.09
C TRP A 76 8.08 -15.95 -23.42
N GLN A 77 7.81 -14.65 -23.40
CA GLN A 77 8.19 -13.75 -24.48
C GLN A 77 9.60 -13.27 -24.13
N LEU A 78 10.57 -13.76 -24.89
CA LEU A 78 11.95 -13.29 -24.84
C LEU A 78 11.97 -11.97 -25.63
N ASP A 79 12.00 -10.83 -24.95
CA ASP A 79 12.27 -9.55 -25.60
C ASP A 79 13.77 -9.54 -25.94
N GLU A 80 14.11 -10.05 -27.13
CA GLU A 80 15.45 -9.92 -27.70
C GLU A 80 15.68 -8.44 -28.08
N THR A 81 16.70 -7.84 -27.45
CA THR A 81 17.30 -6.54 -27.85
C THR A 81 18.73 -6.76 -28.32
#